data_AF-A0AAV6VVU8-F1
#
_entry.id   AF-A0AAV6VVU8-F1
#
_cell.length_a   1.000
_cell.length_b   1.000
_cell.length_c   1.000
_cell.angle_alpha   90.00
_cell.angle_beta   90.00
_cell.angle_gamma   90.00
#
_symmetry.space_group_name_H-M   'P 1'
#
loop_
_entity.id
_entity.type
_entity.pdbx_description
1 polymer ?
#
loop_
_entity_poly.entity_id
_entity_poly.type
_entity_poly.pdbx_seq_one_letter_code
_entity_poly.pdbx_strand_id
1 'polypeptide(L)'
;MSQAKYIDDLLRKFNMEDAKTVTTPMDPNQILTTEMCTKNDAERSEIQFNNNPGKLHWQAAKRILRYLKLTRDQGIKFKKTGEPLTAFADTNFASCTSDRRSFTGFVCKHAGGAIWHCQKHQKK
;
A
#
# COMPACT_ATOMS: atom_id res chain seq x y z
N MET A 1 10.98 16.93 -2.60
CA MET A 1 11.68 15.72 -2.12
C MET A 1 11.74 14.72 -3.26
N SER A 2 12.91 14.16 -3.58
CA SER A 2 13.01 13.05 -4.55
C SER A 2 12.74 11.71 -3.85
N GLN A 3 12.20 10.74 -4.58
CA GLN A 3 11.94 9.39 -4.06
C GLN A 3 13.21 8.75 -3.48
N ALA A 4 14.34 8.88 -4.19
CA ALA A 4 15.64 8.39 -3.73
C ALA A 4 16.04 8.97 -2.37
N LYS A 5 15.94 10.29 -2.20
CA LYS A 5 16.28 10.95 -0.93
C LYS A 5 15.39 10.48 0.23
N TYR A 6 14.09 10.31 -0.03
CA TYR A 6 13.16 9.78 0.98
C TYR A 6 13.53 8.35 1.39
N ILE A 7 13.91 7.49 0.43
CA ILE A 7 14.34 6.12 0.70
C ILE A 7 15.64 6.11 1.50
N ASP A 8 16.62 6.94 1.15
CA ASP A 8 17.90 7.04 1.86
C ASP A 8 17.71 7.49 3.32
N ASP A 9 16.89 8.53 3.55
CA ASP A 9 16.55 8.99 4.91
C ASP A 9 15.86 7.90 5.73
N LEU A 10 15.02 7.08 5.10
CA LEU A 10 14.29 6.00 5.74
C LEU A 10 15.23 4.83 6.08
N LEU A 11 16.16 4.47 5.19
CA LEU A 11 17.20 3.47 5.47
C LEU A 11 18.11 3.89 6.62
N ARG A 12 18.50 5.17 6.66
CA ARG A 12 19.29 5.76 7.74
C ARG A 12 18.56 5.67 9.09
N LYS A 13 17.29 6.04 9.12
CA LYS A 13 16.45 5.99 10.33
C LYS A 13 16.37 4.59 10.95
N PHE A 14 16.40 3.55 10.12
CA PHE A 14 16.34 2.15 10.57
C PHE A 14 17.70 1.44 10.58
N ASN A 15 18.81 2.17 10.39
CA ASN A 15 20.17 1.63 10.38
C ASN A 15 20.38 0.50 9.35
N MET A 16 19.78 0.65 8.16
CA MET A 16 19.78 -0.33 7.06
C MET A 16 20.56 0.14 5.81
N GLU A 17 21.45 1.10 5.96
CA GLU A 17 22.25 1.66 4.85
C GLU A 17 23.12 0.60 4.18
N ASP A 18 23.71 -0.33 4.94
CA ASP A 18 24.54 -1.43 4.42
C ASP A 18 23.77 -2.73 4.18
N ALA A 19 22.44 -2.71 4.33
CA ALA A 19 21.63 -3.92 4.17
C ALA A 19 21.72 -4.46 2.73
N LYS A 20 21.82 -5.78 2.59
CA LYS A 20 21.79 -6.47 1.29
C LYS A 20 20.45 -6.19 0.59
N THR A 21 20.47 -5.82 -0.68
CA THR A 21 19.25 -5.59 -1.45
C THR A 21 18.50 -6.90 -1.74
N VAL A 22 17.21 -6.80 -2.07
CA VAL A 22 16.38 -7.93 -2.52
C VAL A 22 15.54 -7.52 -3.72
N THR A 23 15.30 -8.44 -4.65
CA THR A 23 14.53 -8.19 -5.88
C THR A 23 13.03 -8.31 -5.71
N THR A 24 12.56 -8.98 -4.65
CA THR A 24 11.13 -9.17 -4.39
C THR A 24 10.72 -8.56 -3.05
N PRO A 25 9.59 -7.83 -3.00
CA PRO A 25 9.09 -7.23 -1.77
C PRO A 25 8.59 -8.29 -0.77
N MET A 26 8.16 -9.45 -1.26
CA MET A 26 7.73 -10.60 -0.47
C MET A 26 8.67 -11.79 -0.70
N ASP A 27 8.82 -12.64 0.32
CA ASP A 27 9.60 -13.88 0.18
C ASP A 27 8.80 -14.92 -0.60
N PRO A 28 9.29 -15.40 -1.76
CA PRO A 28 8.56 -16.37 -2.57
C PRO A 28 8.36 -17.73 -1.88
N ASN A 29 9.17 -18.04 -0.86
CA ASN A 29 9.08 -19.31 -0.12
C ASN A 29 8.23 -19.19 1.16
N GLN A 30 7.76 -17.99 1.50
CA GLN A 30 6.89 -17.78 2.66
C GLN A 30 5.44 -18.07 2.27
N ILE A 31 4.99 -19.30 2.54
CA ILE A 31 3.59 -19.69 2.33
C ILE A 31 2.78 -19.22 3.54
N LEU A 32 1.85 -18.28 3.31
CA LEU A 32 0.92 -17.83 4.33
C LEU A 32 -0.21 -18.86 4.50
N THR A 33 -0.14 -19.68 5.55
CA THR A 33 -1.21 -20.61 5.93
C THR A 33 -2.23 -19.92 6.82
N THR A 34 -3.48 -20.37 6.77
CA THR A 34 -4.60 -19.87 7.58
C THR A 34 -4.32 -19.95 9.09
N GLU A 35 -3.43 -20.86 9.50
CA GLU A 35 -3.02 -21.05 10.89
C GLU A 35 -2.14 -19.93 11.45
N MET A 36 -1.47 -19.16 10.58
CA MET A 36 -0.68 -17.99 10.97
C MET A 36 -1.52 -16.72 11.12
N CYS A 37 -2.82 -16.78 10.82
CA CYS A 37 -3.74 -15.68 11.08
C CYS A 37 -4.15 -15.69 12.56
N THR A 38 -4.18 -14.53 13.21
CA THR A 38 -4.67 -14.41 14.58
C THR A 38 -6.13 -14.83 14.63
N LYS A 39 -6.40 -15.93 15.34
CA LYS A 39 -7.75 -16.47 15.50
C LYS A 39 -8.60 -15.63 16.46
N ASN A 40 -7.95 -14.78 17.25
CA ASN A 40 -8.58 -13.88 18.21
C ASN A 40 -8.91 -12.54 17.55
N ASP A 41 -10.18 -12.11 17.62
CA ASP A 41 -10.62 -10.83 17.04
C ASP A 41 -9.97 -9.62 17.73
N ALA A 42 -9.62 -9.73 19.02
CA ALA A 42 -8.88 -8.69 19.75
C ALA A 42 -7.47 -8.51 19.18
N GLU A 43 -6.72 -9.59 19.00
CA GLU A 43 -5.37 -9.56 18.41
C GLU A 43 -5.41 -9.09 16.95
N ARG A 44 -6.45 -9.47 16.21
CA ARG A 44 -6.68 -9.01 14.84
C ARG A 44 -6.81 -7.48 14.80
N SER A 45 -7.53 -6.90 15.75
CA SER A 45 -7.67 -5.45 15.87
C SER A 45 -6.32 -4.79 16.20
N GLU A 46 -5.51 -5.35 17.10
CA GLU A 46 -4.20 -4.80 17.45
C GLU A 46 -3.20 -4.81 16.28
N ILE A 47 -3.20 -5.87 15.47
CA ILE A 47 -2.37 -5.98 14.25
C ILE A 47 -2.85 -4.99 13.19
N GLN A 48 -4.17 -4.85 13.01
CA GLN A 48 -4.75 -3.91 12.06
C GLN A 48 -4.33 -2.46 12.34
N PHE A 49 -4.13 -2.12 13.62
CA PHE A 49 -3.70 -0.78 14.04
C PHE A 49 -2.19 -0.63 14.28
N ASN A 50 -1.38 -1.62 13.88
CA ASN A 50 0.08 -1.59 14.01
C ASN A 50 0.57 -1.42 15.47
N ASN A 51 -0.25 -1.79 16.46
CA ASN A 51 0.05 -1.61 17.88
C ASN A 51 1.02 -2.68 18.41
N ASN A 52 1.00 -3.88 17.83
CA ASN A 52 1.89 -4.98 18.23
C ASN A 52 2.40 -5.76 17.00
N PRO A 53 3.43 -5.26 16.29
CA PRO A 53 3.98 -5.95 15.14
C PRO A 53 4.76 -7.20 15.58
N GLY A 54 4.18 -8.37 15.38
CA GLY A 54 4.87 -9.65 15.57
C GLY A 54 6.15 -9.80 14.74
N LYS A 55 7.01 -10.77 15.10
CA LYS A 55 8.33 -11.00 14.48
C LYS A 55 8.27 -11.17 12.95
N LEU A 56 7.23 -11.84 12.44
CA LEU A 56 6.98 -12.02 11.01
C LEU A 56 6.73 -10.67 10.30
N HIS A 57 5.91 -9.81 10.88
CA HIS A 57 5.62 -8.48 10.33
C HIS A 57 6.89 -7.62 10.27
N TRP A 58 7.74 -7.68 11.29
CA TRP A 58 9.00 -6.95 11.31
C TRP A 58 10.00 -7.46 10.25
N GLN A 59 10.08 -8.77 10.05
CA GLN A 59 10.90 -9.36 8.98
C GLN A 59 10.39 -8.94 7.59
N ALA A 60 9.08 -8.94 7.38
CA ALA A 60 8.46 -8.45 6.15
C ALA A 60 8.76 -6.96 5.92
N ALA A 61 8.62 -6.12 6.94
CA ALA A 61 8.96 -4.69 6.87
C ALA A 61 10.43 -4.47 6.48
N LYS A 62 11.38 -5.18 7.11
CA LYS A 62 12.80 -5.13 6.72
C LYS A 62 13.03 -5.57 5.28
N ARG A 63 12.30 -6.59 4.79
CA ARG A 63 12.40 -7.02 3.39
C ARG A 63 11.94 -5.93 2.43
N ILE A 64 10.85 -5.24 2.76
CA ILE A 64 10.35 -4.10 1.98
C ILE A 64 11.42 -2.99 1.93
N LEU A 65 12.09 -2.67 3.04
CA LEU A 65 13.17 -1.69 3.06
C LEU A 65 14.35 -2.09 2.17
N ARG A 66 14.73 -3.37 2.19
CA ARG A 66 15.77 -3.92 1.30
C ARG A 66 15.38 -3.87 -0.17
N TYR A 67 14.09 -4.02 -0.49
CA TYR A 67 13.54 -3.88 -1.83
C TYR A 67 13.56 -2.42 -2.29
N LEU A 68 13.11 -1.49 -1.44
CA LEU A 68 13.12 -0.06 -1.73
C LEU A 68 14.54 0.46 -2.02
N LYS A 69 15.55 -0.06 -1.30
CA LYS A 69 16.95 0.24 -1.59
C LYS A 69 17.36 -0.13 -3.02
N LEU A 70 16.88 -1.27 -3.53
CA LEU A 70 17.14 -1.70 -4.91
C LEU A 70 16.39 -0.84 -5.94
N THR A 71 15.15 -0.46 -5.62
CA THR A 71 14.24 0.24 -6.54
C THR A 71 14.24 1.76 -6.35
N ARG A 72 15.25 2.32 -5.68
CA ARG A 72 15.33 3.76 -5.38
C ARG A 72 15.28 4.66 -6.62
N ASP A 73 15.85 4.16 -7.73
CA ASP A 73 15.96 4.85 -9.01
C ASP A 73 14.83 4.46 -9.98
N GLN A 74 13.96 3.52 -9.57
CA GLN A 74 12.79 3.11 -10.32
C GLN A 74 11.59 3.96 -9.89
N GLY A 75 10.84 4.47 -10.85
CA GLY A 75 9.66 5.26 -10.58
C GLY A 75 8.78 5.37 -11.81
N ILE A 76 7.50 5.61 -11.57
CA ILE A 76 6.52 5.82 -12.65
C ILE A 76 6.76 7.22 -13.21
N LYS A 77 7.22 7.30 -14.46
CA LYS A 77 7.42 8.57 -15.18
C LYS A 77 6.25 8.80 -16.11
N PHE A 78 5.38 9.76 -15.77
CA PHE A 78 4.33 10.21 -16.66
C PHE A 78 4.90 11.17 -17.70
N LYS A 79 4.55 10.96 -18.96
CA LYS A 79 4.83 11.89 -20.07
C LYS A 79 3.49 12.32 -20.66
N LYS A 80 3.40 13.56 -21.13
CA LYS A 80 2.19 14.05 -21.79
C LYS A 80 2.02 13.31 -23.12
N THR A 81 1.04 12.42 -23.19
CA THR A 81 0.74 11.61 -24.39
C THR A 81 -0.26 12.28 -25.33
N GLY A 82 -0.75 13.48 -25.01
CA GLY A 82 -1.78 14.19 -25.77
C GLY A 82 -3.21 13.69 -25.53
N GLU A 83 -3.37 12.51 -24.95
CA GLU A 83 -4.67 11.97 -24.53
C GLU A 83 -5.23 12.74 -23.32
N PRO A 84 -6.55 13.03 -23.30
CA PRO A 84 -7.20 13.67 -22.17
C PRO A 84 -7.25 12.72 -20.96
N LEU A 85 -7.19 13.29 -19.76
CA LEU A 85 -7.41 12.55 -18.51
C LEU A 85 -8.87 12.10 -18.44
N THR A 86 -9.13 10.81 -18.28
CA THR A 86 -10.50 10.28 -18.14
C THR A 86 -10.80 10.00 -16.68
N ALA A 87 -11.91 10.50 -16.16
CA ALA A 87 -12.36 10.19 -14.79
C ALA A 87 -13.74 9.51 -14.82
N PHE A 88 -13.90 8.50 -13.98
CA PHE A 88 -15.14 7.78 -13.78
C PHE A 88 -15.64 8.05 -12.37
N ALA A 89 -16.94 8.25 -12.22
CA ALA A 89 -17.60 8.32 -10.93
C ALA A 89 -18.63 7.18 -10.87
N ASP A 90 -18.65 6.46 -9.76
CA ASP A 90 -19.62 5.40 -9.48
C ASP A 90 -20.25 5.64 -8.11
N THR A 91 -21.51 5.22 -7.95
CA THR A 91 -22.23 5.30 -6.68
C THR A 91 -22.87 3.97 -6.38
N ASN A 92 -22.58 3.40 -5.21
CA ASN A 92 -23.35 2.26 -4.71
C ASN A 92 -24.39 2.76 -3.70
N PHE A 93 -25.65 2.34 -3.87
CA PHE A 93 -26.76 2.77 -3.02
C PHE A 93 -26.88 1.86 -1.79
N ALA A 94 -26.95 2.44 -0.60
CA ALA A 94 -27.23 1.76 0.67
C ALA A 94 -26.38 0.51 0.97
N SER A 95 -25.17 0.43 0.43
CA SER A 95 -24.28 -0.75 0.53
C SER A 95 -23.65 -0.93 1.92
N CYS A 96 -23.63 0.11 2.76
CA CYS A 96 -23.13 0.05 4.12
C CYS A 96 -24.17 -0.58 5.05
N THR A 97 -23.92 -1.77 5.59
CA THR A 97 -24.86 -2.49 6.48
C THR A 97 -25.08 -1.82 7.82
N SER A 98 -24.12 -1.03 8.32
CA SER A 98 -24.22 -0.32 9.60
C SER A 98 -25.03 0.98 9.51
N ASP A 99 -24.78 1.80 8.48
CA ASP A 99 -25.39 3.14 8.38
C ASP A 99 -26.35 3.33 7.19
N ARG A 100 -26.51 2.31 6.32
CA ARG A 100 -27.24 2.38 5.04
C ARG A 100 -26.83 3.55 4.13
N ARG A 101 -25.62 4.05 4.31
CA ARG A 101 -25.07 5.16 3.53
C ARG A 101 -24.50 4.67 2.20
N SER A 102 -24.64 5.51 1.19
CA SER A 102 -24.04 5.31 -0.12
C SER A 102 -22.55 5.67 -0.10
N PHE A 103 -21.75 4.93 -0.86
CA PHE A 103 -20.39 5.33 -1.19
C PHE A 103 -20.34 5.87 -2.60
N THR A 104 -19.63 6.99 -2.78
CA THR A 104 -19.25 7.47 -4.10
C THR A 104 -17.79 7.15 -4.33
N GLY A 105 -17.51 6.41 -5.39
CA GLY A 105 -16.17 6.11 -5.87
C GLY A 105 -15.80 7.03 -7.03
N PHE A 106 -14.54 7.46 -7.07
CA PHE A 106 -13.97 8.15 -8.21
C PHE A 106 -12.69 7.43 -8.64
N VAL A 107 -12.50 7.26 -9.94
CA VAL A 107 -11.29 6.68 -10.52
C VAL A 107 -10.83 7.55 -11.67
N CYS A 108 -9.60 8.05 -11.60
CA CYS A 108 -8.96 8.76 -12.70
C CYS A 108 -8.01 7.81 -13.44
N LYS A 109 -8.14 7.77 -14.77
CA LYS A 109 -7.30 6.99 -15.67
C LYS A 109 -6.46 7.91 -16.56
N HIS A 110 -5.22 7.50 -16.78
CA HIS A 110 -4.28 8.14 -17.69
C HIS A 110 -3.52 7.06 -18.47
N ALA A 111 -3.41 7.21 -19.80
CA ALA A 111 -2.80 6.22 -20.70
C ALA A 111 -3.36 4.79 -20.49
N GLY A 112 -4.67 4.67 -20.31
CA GLY A 112 -5.37 3.40 -20.05
C GLY A 112 -5.24 2.84 -18.63
N GLY A 113 -4.31 3.34 -17.80
CA GLY A 113 -4.10 2.89 -16.42
C GLY A 113 -4.79 3.78 -15.38
N ALA A 114 -5.27 3.19 -14.28
CA ALA A 114 -5.79 3.97 -13.15
C ALA A 114 -4.62 4.60 -12.36
N ILE A 115 -4.63 5.93 -12.22
CA ILE A 115 -3.59 6.68 -11.51
C ILE A 115 -4.03 7.14 -10.12
N TRP A 116 -5.34 7.24 -9.91
CA TRP A 116 -5.90 7.71 -8.66
C TRP A 116 -7.27 7.09 -8.45
N HIS A 117 -7.54 6.71 -7.21
CA HIS A 117 -8.83 6.27 -6.76
C HIS A 117 -9.16 6.98 -5.44
N CYS A 118 -10.43 7.31 -5.25
CA CYS A 118 -10.92 7.67 -3.93
C CYS A 118 -12.32 7.10 -3.72
N GLN A 119 -12.63 6.84 -2.46
CA GLN A 119 -13.95 6.43 -2.03
C GLN A 119 -14.37 7.36 -0.92
N LYS A 120 -15.53 7.99 -1.08
CA LYS A 120 -16.09 8.91 -0.11
C LYS A 120 -17.37 8.31 0.47
N HIS A 121 -17.37 8.16 1.79
CA HIS A 121 -18.60 7.91 2.55
C HIS A 121 -19.44 9.19 2.55
N GLN A 122 -20.69 9.11 2.12
CA GLN A 122 -21.53 10.30 2.11
C GLN A 122 -21.88 10.73 3.54
N LYS A 123 -21.64 12.01 3.84
CA LYS A 123 -22.08 12.63 5.10
C LYS A 123 -23.55 13.05 4.95
N LYS A 124 -24.29 13.05 6.06
CA LYS A 124 -25.63 13.65 6.12
C LYS A 124 -25.53 15.16 5.86
#